data_AF-A2ZML4-F1
#
_entry.id   AF-A2ZML4-F1
#
_cell.length_a   1.000
_cell.length_b   1.000
_cell.length_c   1.000
_cell.angle_alpha   90.00
_cell.angle_beta   90.00
_cell.angle_gamma   90.00
#
_symmetry.space_group_name_H-M   'P 1'
#
loop_
_entity.id
_entity.type
_entity.pdbx_description
1 polymer ?
#
loop_
_entity_poly.entity_id
_entity_poly.type
_entity_poly.pdbx_seq_one_letter_code
_entity_poly.pdbx_strand_id
1 'polypeptide(L)'
;MAGAIRDVDAAAMAASLPRLKRLCLDGCYLPRHELLAVIHGCLELESLSAKHCVGFDEGDEEVAREAAMIGRLEVGGSRLVDKFDQRDVDGLDDDTSSYVDVM
;
A
#
# COMPACT_ATOMS: atom_id res chain seq x y z
N MET A 1 6.34 4.13 10.89
CA MET A 1 5.78 5.31 10.19
C MET A 1 5.67 4.93 8.73
N ALA A 2 4.46 4.68 8.24
CA ALA A 2 4.22 4.48 6.81
C ALA A 2 4.13 5.83 6.13
N GLY A 3 4.90 6.04 5.06
CA GLY A 3 4.83 7.24 4.24
C GLY A 3 3.74 7.12 3.19
N ALA A 4 3.09 8.24 2.85
CA ALA A 4 2.25 8.33 1.67
C ALA A 4 3.11 8.81 0.50
N ILE A 5 3.07 8.08 -0.62
CA ILE A 5 3.73 8.48 -1.86
C ILE A 5 2.69 9.26 -2.67
N ARG A 6 3.01 10.50 -2.99
CA ARG A 6 2.18 11.34 -3.87
C ARG A 6 2.73 11.31 -5.29
N ASP A 7 1.93 11.80 -6.23
CA ASP A 7 2.29 12.07 -7.62
C ASP A 7 3.69 12.69 -7.80
N VAL A 8 4.02 13.73 -7.04
CA VAL A 8 5.34 14.38 -7.08
C VAL A 8 6.46 13.42 -6.66
N ASP A 9 6.23 12.62 -5.63
CA ASP A 9 7.22 11.67 -5.11
C ASP A 9 7.45 10.54 -6.12
N ALA A 10 6.36 10.02 -6.70
CA ALA A 10 6.38 9.01 -7.76
C ALA A 10 7.11 9.51 -9.02
N ALA A 11 6.80 10.73 -9.47
CA ALA A 11 7.45 11.36 -10.62
C ALA A 11 8.94 11.64 -10.36
N ALA A 12 9.29 12.08 -9.15
CA ALA A 12 10.68 12.29 -8.76
C ALA A 12 11.46 10.97 -8.74
N MET A 13 10.86 9.88 -8.24
CA MET A 13 11.44 8.54 -8.29
C MET A 13 11.65 8.08 -9.73
N ALA A 14 10.60 8.15 -10.55
CA ALA A 14 10.64 7.85 -11.98
C ALA A 14 11.77 8.59 -12.72
N ALA A 15 11.90 9.90 -12.48
CA ALA A 15 12.90 10.73 -13.15
C ALA A 15 14.32 10.53 -12.60
N SER A 16 14.46 10.30 -11.30
CA SER A 16 15.76 10.22 -10.63
C SER A 16 16.34 8.80 -10.64
N LEU A 17 15.49 7.78 -10.80
CA LEU A 17 15.86 6.37 -10.64
C LEU A 17 15.53 5.51 -11.88
N PRO A 18 15.95 5.90 -13.11
CA PRO A 18 15.64 5.14 -14.33
C PRO A 18 16.27 3.75 -14.37
N ARG A 19 17.34 3.53 -13.59
CA ARG A 19 18.11 2.27 -13.53
C ARG A 19 17.80 1.43 -12.29
N LEU A 20 16.72 1.74 -11.59
CA LEU A 20 16.36 1.02 -10.38
C LEU A 20 15.92 -0.40 -10.74
N LYS A 21 16.50 -1.39 -10.07
CA LYS A 21 16.18 -2.82 -10.31
C LYS A 21 15.16 -3.38 -9.34
N ARG A 22 15.14 -2.87 -8.09
CA ARG A 22 14.32 -3.41 -7.01
C ARG A 22 13.73 -2.25 -6.21
N LEU A 23 12.41 -2.26 -6.04
CA LEU A 23 11.68 -1.29 -5.23
C LEU A 23 10.79 -1.99 -4.21
N CYS A 24 10.86 -1.56 -2.96
CA CYS A 24 9.99 -2.03 -1.87
C CYS A 24 9.22 -0.84 -1.31
N LEU A 25 7.90 -0.96 -1.28
CA LEU A 25 6.94 0.04 -0.84
C LEU A 25 5.93 -0.58 0.14
N ASP A 26 6.36 -1.55 0.95
CA ASP A 26 5.48 -2.24 1.88
C ASP A 26 4.84 -1.29 2.91
N GLY A 27 3.56 -1.52 3.19
CA GLY A 27 2.78 -0.73 4.16
C GLY A 27 2.58 0.74 3.80
N CYS A 28 2.91 1.17 2.57
CA CYS A 28 2.77 2.57 2.15
C CYS A 28 1.37 2.87 1.62
N TYR A 29 0.96 4.13 1.77
CA TYR A 29 -0.21 4.64 1.05
C TYR A 29 0.23 5.02 -0.35
N LEU A 30 -0.24 4.26 -1.33
CA LEU A 30 0.18 4.34 -2.71
C LEU A 30 -1.08 4.17 -3.58
N PRO A 31 -1.62 5.24 -4.16
CA PRO A 31 -2.74 5.12 -5.08
C PRO A 31 -2.30 4.47 -6.39
N ARG A 32 -3.26 3.90 -7.13
CA ARG A 32 -3.01 3.29 -8.45
C ARG A 32 -2.23 4.22 -9.39
N HIS A 33 -2.57 5.50 -9.44
CA HIS A 33 -1.97 6.45 -10.38
C HIS A 33 -0.47 6.65 -10.13
N GLU A 34 -0.06 6.74 -8.87
CA GLU A 34 1.34 6.84 -8.45
C GLU A 34 2.13 5.57 -8.74
N LEU A 35 1.53 4.38 -8.50
CA LEU A 35 2.15 3.11 -8.85
C LEU A 35 2.50 3.07 -10.33
N LEU A 36 1.55 3.43 -11.20
CA LEU A 36 1.73 3.46 -12.65
C LEU A 36 2.82 4.45 -13.06
N ALA A 37 2.87 5.63 -12.46
CA ALA A 37 3.91 6.61 -12.73
C ALA A 37 5.32 6.08 -12.42
N VAL A 38 5.47 5.34 -11.31
CA VAL A 38 6.75 4.71 -10.95
C VAL A 38 7.12 3.60 -11.93
N ILE A 39 6.16 2.76 -12.33
CA ILE A 39 6.38 1.67 -13.30
C ILE A 39 6.82 2.23 -14.65
N HIS A 40 6.16 3.27 -15.16
CA HIS A 40 6.52 3.91 -16.42
C HIS A 40 7.89 4.61 -16.37
N GLY A 41 8.27 5.14 -15.22
CA GLY A 41 9.56 5.82 -15.06
C GLY A 41 10.76 4.89 -14.88
N CYS A 42 10.55 3.77 -14.17
CA CYS A 42 11.63 2.82 -13.86
C CYS A 42 11.76 1.76 -14.96
N LEU A 43 12.47 2.09 -16.03
CA LEU A 43 12.62 1.23 -17.21
C LEU A 43 13.41 -0.08 -16.94
N GLU A 44 14.33 -0.08 -15.97
CA GLU A 44 15.11 -1.28 -15.60
C GLU A 44 14.56 -2.03 -14.37
N LEU A 45 13.28 -1.80 -14.01
CA LEU A 45 12.71 -2.40 -12.80
C LEU A 45 12.46 -3.90 -12.97
N GLU A 46 13.21 -4.71 -12.25
CA GLU A 46 13.11 -6.18 -12.28
C GLU A 46 12.17 -6.70 -11.17
N SER A 47 12.06 -5.99 -10.04
CA SER A 47 11.19 -6.41 -8.93
C SER A 47 10.55 -5.24 -8.19
N LEU A 48 9.24 -5.32 -7.97
CA LEU A 48 8.47 -4.36 -7.18
C LEU A 48 7.66 -5.11 -6.11
N SER A 49 7.84 -4.72 -4.85
CA SER A 49 7.07 -5.25 -3.72
C SER A 49 6.28 -4.12 -3.06
N ALA A 50 4.97 -4.17 -3.16
CA ALA A 50 4.02 -3.23 -2.58
C ALA A 50 2.98 -4.02 -1.78
N LYS A 51 3.43 -4.67 -0.70
CA LYS A 51 2.56 -5.48 0.17
C LYS A 51 1.86 -4.61 1.19
N HIS A 52 0.63 -4.98 1.56
CA HIS A 52 -0.16 -4.20 2.53
C HIS A 52 -0.28 -2.72 2.15
N CYS A 53 -0.26 -2.41 0.85
CA CYS A 53 -0.42 -1.06 0.38
C CYS A 53 -1.88 -0.65 0.37
N VAL A 54 -2.08 0.66 0.39
CA VAL A 54 -3.41 1.23 0.51
C VAL A 54 -3.62 2.20 -0.65
N GLY A 55 -4.61 1.91 -1.52
CA GLY A 55 -4.95 2.78 -2.66
C GLY A 55 -5.11 2.10 -4.02
N PHE A 56 -4.86 0.78 -4.11
CA PHE A 56 -5.18 -0.05 -5.27
C PHE A 56 -5.47 -1.48 -4.82
N ASP A 57 -6.22 -2.23 -5.63
CA ASP A 57 -6.52 -3.63 -5.37
C ASP A 57 -5.59 -4.54 -6.17
N GLU A 58 -5.38 -5.78 -5.71
CA GLU A 58 -4.58 -6.76 -6.45
C GLU A 58 -5.23 -7.14 -7.78
N GLY A 59 -6.56 -7.07 -7.87
CA GLY A 59 -7.34 -7.38 -9.08
C GLY A 59 -7.40 -6.28 -10.13
N ASP A 60 -6.65 -5.19 -9.99
CA ASP A 60 -6.72 -4.05 -10.91
C ASP A 60 -6.02 -4.40 -12.24
N GLU A 61 -6.80 -4.66 -13.30
CA GLU A 61 -6.29 -5.11 -14.61
C GLU A 61 -5.23 -4.17 -15.19
N GLU A 62 -5.36 -2.86 -14.93
CA GLU A 62 -4.42 -1.86 -15.44
C GLU A 62 -3.09 -1.94 -14.70
N VAL A 63 -3.11 -2.12 -13.38
CA VAL A 63 -1.91 -2.36 -12.58
C VAL A 63 -1.27 -3.68 -12.99
N ALA A 64 -2.05 -4.74 -13.18
CA ALA A 64 -1.54 -6.05 -13.58
C ALA A 64 -0.88 -5.99 -14.97
N ARG A 65 -1.48 -5.28 -15.92
CA ARG A 65 -0.95 -5.09 -17.28
C ARG A 65 0.36 -4.31 -17.25
N GLU A 66 0.42 -3.27 -16.45
CA GLU A 66 1.61 -2.41 -16.38
C GLU A 66 2.73 -3.10 -15.59
N ALA A 67 2.38 -3.81 -14.53
CA ALA A 67 3.30 -4.62 -13.77
C ALA A 67 3.72 -5.90 -14.50
N ALA A 68 3.02 -6.37 -15.53
CA ALA A 68 3.46 -7.48 -16.37
C ALA A 68 4.76 -7.16 -17.12
N MET A 69 5.10 -5.87 -17.26
CA MET A 69 6.40 -5.42 -17.77
C MET A 69 7.53 -5.70 -16.78
N ILE A 70 7.22 -5.81 -15.49
CA ILE A 70 8.15 -6.05 -14.39
C ILE A 70 8.20 -7.55 -14.14
N GLY A 71 9.40 -8.12 -14.11
CA GLY A 71 9.58 -9.56 -13.95
C GLY A 71 8.99 -10.14 -12.65
N ARG A 72 8.88 -9.32 -11.59
CA ARG A 72 8.35 -9.75 -10.29
C ARG A 72 7.56 -8.64 -9.61
N LEU A 73 6.24 -8.80 -9.54
CA LEU A 73 5.34 -7.92 -8.78
C LEU A 73 4.80 -8.67 -7.56
N GLU A 74 4.93 -8.07 -6.37
CA GLU A 74 4.32 -8.55 -5.14
C GLU A 74 3.41 -7.48 -4.54
N VAL A 75 2.11 -7.54 -4.85
CA VAL A 75 1.09 -6.57 -4.36
C VAL A 75 0.15 -7.14 -3.30
N GLY A 76 0.46 -8.35 -2.81
CA GLY A 76 -0.40 -9.10 -1.90
C GLY A 76 -0.77 -8.36 -0.61
N GLY A 77 -2.04 -8.48 -0.23
CA GLY A 77 -2.60 -7.86 0.98
C GLY A 77 -2.86 -6.36 0.86
N SER A 78 -2.70 -5.79 -0.33
CA SER A 78 -3.12 -4.40 -0.59
C SER A 78 -4.64 -4.29 -0.56
N ARG A 79 -5.15 -3.22 0.04
CA ARG A 79 -6.59 -2.99 0.17
C ARG A 79 -6.92 -1.60 -0.35
N LEU A 80 -7.98 -1.49 -1.14
CA LEU A 80 -8.67 -0.22 -1.31
C LEU A 80 -9.30 0.17 0.03
N VAL A 81 -8.99 1.37 0.55
CA VAL A 81 -9.82 1.94 1.62
C VAL A 81 -11.09 2.45 0.95
N ASP A 82 -12.08 1.58 0.86
CA ASP A 82 -13.45 2.08 0.82
C ASP A 82 -13.65 2.88 2.11
N LYS A 83 -14.04 4.14 1.99
CA LYS A 83 -14.35 5.00 3.13
C LYS A 83 -15.57 4.46 3.89
N PHE A 84 -15.48 3.35 4.60
CA PHE A 84 -16.53 2.86 5.50
C PHE A 84 -15.99 1.86 6.51
N ASP A 85 -15.18 2.33 7.46
CA ASP A 85 -15.07 1.70 8.78
C ASP A 85 -15.00 2.80 9.85
N GLN A 86 -16.15 3.46 10.05
CA GLN A 86 -16.52 3.87 11.40
C GLN A 86 -17.42 2.75 11.91
N ARG A 87 -17.05 2.14 13.05
CA ARG A 87 -17.43 0.82 13.60
C ARG A 87 -16.42 -0.24 13.13
N ASP A 88 -15.49 -0.76 13.93
CA ASP A 88 -15.60 -1.17 15.33
C ASP A 88 -14.34 -0.81 16.14
N VAL A 89 -14.42 0.24 16.96
CA VAL A 89 -13.66 0.33 18.22
C VAL A 89 -14.70 0.11 19.31
N ASP A 90 -15.09 -1.14 19.53
CA ASP A 90 -15.87 -1.51 20.70
C ASP A 90 -15.53 -2.96 21.10
N GLY A 91 -14.95 -3.13 22.30
CA GLY A 91 -14.93 -4.42 22.99
C GLY A 91 -13.59 -5.13 23.17
N LEU A 92 -12.54 -4.46 23.66
CA LEU A 92 -11.45 -5.15 24.35
C LEU A 92 -11.29 -4.65 25.79
N ASP A 93 -12.24 -5.02 26.65
CA ASP A 93 -12.07 -5.15 28.11
C ASP A 93 -13.11 -6.13 28.70
N ASP A 94 -13.15 -7.37 28.23
CA ASP A 94 -13.68 -8.47 29.07
C ASP A 94 -12.53 -8.97 29.95
N ASP A 95 -12.25 -8.25 31.04
CA ASP A 95 -11.54 -8.87 32.18
C ASP A 95 -11.75 -8.09 33.50
N THR A 96 -12.52 -8.72 34.39
CA THR A 96 -12.30 -8.74 35.85
C THR A 96 -12.56 -7.45 36.65
N SER A 97 -13.72 -7.39 37.30
CA SER A 97 -13.85 -7.70 38.74
C SER A 97 -15.04 -6.98 39.37
N SER A 98 -15.99 -7.77 39.87
CA SER A 98 -16.99 -7.35 40.85
C SER A 98 -16.32 -6.76 42.10
N TYR A 99 -16.43 -5.45 42.32
CA TYR A 99 -16.24 -4.86 43.65
C TYR A 99 -17.60 -4.43 44.21
N VAL A 100 -17.96 -5.07 45.31
CA VAL A 100 -19.22 -4.95 46.03
C VAL A 100 -19.42 -3.55 46.60
N ASP A 101 -20.66 -3.08 46.55
CA ASP A 101 -21.11 -1.86 47.20
C ASP A 101 -21.04 -2.06 48.72
N VAL A 102 -20.19 -1.28 49.39
CA VAL A 102 -20.21 -1.09 50.85
C VAL A 102 -20.46 0.39 51.09
N MET A 103 -21.73 0.76 51.28
CA MET A 103 -22.21 1.59 52.41
C MET A 103 -23.73 1.68 52.45
#